data_AF-A0A419HVA7-F1
#
_entry.id   AF-A0A419HVA7-F1
#
_cell.length_a   1.000
_cell.length_b   1.000
_cell.length_c   1.000
_cell.angle_alpha   90.00
_cell.angle_beta   90.00
_cell.angle_gamma   90.00
#
_symmetry.space_group_name_H-M   'P 1'
#
loop_
_entity.id
_entity.type
_entity.pdbx_description
1 polymer ?
#
loop_
_entity_poly.entity_id
_entity_poly.type
_entity_poly.pdbx_seq_one_letter_code
_entity_poly.pdbx_strand_id
1 'polypeptide(L)'
;DPLPGKTHDKKAFDETPIAEVVRNSGGGIGDKGYQGTSLVTPRKKPKGGELSKRDKESNAEISALRAAIERVVSHFKNWRILHTDYRRPYSTYRDAYDATRGLFFFSIAWGFE
;
A
#
# COMPACT_ATOMS: atom_id res chain seq x y z
N ASP A 1 14.39 5.83 -6.51
CA ASP A 1 13.80 7.18 -6.51
C ASP A 1 12.34 7.16 -6.93
N PRO A 2 11.52 8.15 -6.53
CA PRO A 2 10.13 8.23 -6.94
C PRO A 2 10.01 8.36 -8.45
N LEU A 3 9.07 7.63 -9.04
CA LEU A 3 8.74 7.73 -10.46
C LEU A 3 7.85 8.96 -10.70
N PRO A 4 7.74 9.45 -11.95
CA PRO A 4 6.82 10.54 -12.28
C PRO A 4 5.40 10.23 -11.80
N GLY A 5 4.70 11.21 -11.23
CA GLY A 5 3.37 11.00 -10.62
C GLY A 5 2.28 10.47 -11.56
N LYS A 6 2.49 10.55 -12.88
CA LYS A 6 1.61 9.97 -13.91
C LYS A 6 1.84 8.47 -14.16
N THR A 7 2.83 7.86 -13.50
CA THR A 7 3.20 6.47 -13.71
C THR A 7 2.09 5.57 -13.16
N HIS A 8 1.60 4.64 -13.98
CA HIS A 8 0.59 3.68 -13.56
C HIS A 8 1.13 2.77 -12.45
N ASP A 9 0.31 2.45 -11.45
CA ASP A 9 0.72 1.69 -10.26
C ASP A 9 1.40 0.36 -10.60
N LYS A 10 0.83 -0.43 -11.53
CA LYS A 10 1.50 -1.62 -12.09
C LYS A 10 2.92 -1.32 -12.57
N LYS A 11 3.11 -0.27 -13.36
CA LYS A 11 4.42 0.09 -13.92
C LYS A 11 5.37 0.48 -12.79
N ALA A 12 4.89 1.24 -11.80
CA ALA A 12 5.70 1.58 -10.63
C ALA A 12 6.08 0.35 -9.79
N PHE A 13 5.18 -0.62 -9.65
CA PHE A 13 5.48 -1.89 -9.01
C PHE A 13 6.58 -2.65 -9.74
N ASP A 14 6.46 -2.78 -11.06
CA ASP A 14 7.38 -3.55 -11.89
C ASP A 14 8.77 -2.89 -12.01
N GLU A 15 8.83 -1.55 -12.06
CA GLU A 15 10.07 -0.78 -12.26
C GLU A 15 10.81 -0.42 -10.96
N THR A 16 10.24 -0.73 -9.80
CA THR A 16 10.86 -0.44 -8.50
C THR A 16 11.25 -1.73 -7.78
N PRO A 17 12.17 -1.66 -6.80
CA PRO A 17 12.52 -2.81 -5.95
C PRO A 17 11.35 -3.39 -5.15
N ILE A 18 10.19 -2.71 -5.12
CA ILE A 18 9.00 -3.17 -4.39
C ILE A 18 8.56 -4.55 -4.86
N ALA A 19 8.61 -4.85 -6.16
CA ALA A 19 8.24 -6.17 -6.65
C ALA A 19 9.12 -7.28 -6.06
N GLU A 20 10.41 -7.03 -5.87
CA GLU A 20 11.32 -7.99 -5.24
C GLU A 20 11.06 -8.12 -3.74
N VAL A 21 10.89 -7.01 -3.04
CA VAL A 21 10.56 -6.99 -1.60
C VAL A 21 9.29 -7.80 -1.32
N VAL A 22 8.25 -7.63 -2.14
CA VAL A 22 7.00 -8.36 -1.98
C VAL A 22 7.17 -9.85 -2.28
N ARG A 23 7.93 -10.21 -3.33
CA ARG A 23 8.24 -11.62 -3.61
C ARG A 23 8.99 -12.28 -2.45
N ASN A 24 10.00 -11.62 -1.92
CA ASN A 24 10.81 -12.14 -0.80
C ASN A 24 10.01 -12.23 0.51
N SER A 25 8.94 -11.43 0.65
CA SER A 25 7.99 -11.49 1.76
C SER A 25 6.94 -12.61 1.63
N GLY A 26 6.96 -13.41 0.55
CA GLY A 26 5.98 -14.47 0.30
C GLY A 26 4.76 -14.05 -0.51
N GLY A 27 4.77 -12.85 -1.10
CA GLY A 27 3.67 -12.31 -1.90
C GLY A 27 2.93 -11.16 -1.22
N GLY A 28 1.91 -10.63 -1.89
CA GLY A 28 1.18 -9.46 -1.40
C GLY A 28 -0.19 -9.28 -2.03
N ILE A 29 -0.99 -8.43 -1.39
CA ILE A 29 -2.34 -8.07 -1.82
C ILE A 29 -2.31 -6.64 -2.35
N GLY A 30 -2.78 -6.45 -3.58
CA GLY A 30 -2.86 -5.17 -4.25
C GLY A 30 -4.29 -4.75 -4.51
N ASP A 31 -4.46 -3.48 -4.89
CA ASP A 31 -5.72 -3.02 -5.45
C ASP A 31 -5.86 -3.33 -6.95
N LYS A 32 -6.94 -2.83 -7.55
CA LYS A 32 -7.26 -3.08 -8.96
C LYS A 32 -6.29 -2.39 -9.94
N GLY A 33 -5.48 -1.43 -9.49
CA GLY A 33 -4.40 -0.77 -10.24
C GLY A 33 -3.17 -1.66 -10.41
N TYR A 34 -3.03 -2.71 -9.60
CA TYR A 34 -1.95 -3.71 -9.70
C TYR A 34 -2.36 -4.97 -10.47
N GLN A 35 -3.48 -4.97 -11.18
CA GLN A 35 -3.87 -6.12 -11.99
C GLN A 35 -2.82 -6.42 -13.06
N GLY A 36 -2.52 -7.71 -13.25
CA GLY A 36 -1.45 -8.17 -14.14
C GLY A 36 -0.05 -8.16 -13.51
N THR A 37 0.05 -7.92 -12.20
CA THR A 37 1.26 -8.19 -11.39
C THR A 37 1.16 -9.56 -10.72
N SER A 38 2.16 -9.92 -9.91
CA SER A 38 2.13 -11.10 -9.03
C SER A 38 1.27 -10.91 -7.77
N LEU A 39 0.66 -9.73 -7.56
CA LEU A 39 -0.17 -9.47 -6.39
C LEU A 39 -1.56 -10.12 -6.52
N VAL A 40 -2.08 -10.61 -5.39
CA VAL A 40 -3.49 -10.97 -5.29
C VAL A 40 -4.31 -9.68 -5.36
N THR A 41 -5.24 -9.60 -6.32
CA THR A 41 -6.06 -8.41 -6.53
C THR A 41 -7.54 -8.78 -6.63
N PRO A 42 -8.47 -7.90 -6.20
CA PRO A 42 -9.90 -8.15 -6.38
C PRO A 42 -10.25 -8.32 -7.85
N ARG A 43 -11.12 -9.29 -8.16
CA ARG A 43 -11.65 -9.50 -9.51
C ARG A 43 -12.49 -8.30 -9.94
N LYS A 44 -12.26 -7.82 -11.15
CA LYS A 44 -13.09 -6.80 -11.79
C LYS A 44 -14.36 -7.44 -12.34
N LYS A 45 -15.44 -6.67 -12.34
CA LYS A 45 -16.65 -7.03 -13.05
C LYS A 45 -16.31 -7.22 -14.53
N PRO A 46 -16.67 -8.35 -15.17
CA PRO A 46 -16.43 -8.56 -16.59
C PRO A 46 -17.28 -7.59 -17.42
N LYS A 47 -16.82 -7.28 -18.64
CA LYS A 47 -17.57 -6.41 -19.55
C LYS A 47 -18.92 -7.05 -19.89
N GLY A 48 -20.02 -6.38 -19.60
CA GLY A 48 -21.37 -6.86 -19.90
C GLY A 48 -21.87 -8.01 -19.01
N GLY A 49 -21.18 -8.34 -17.92
CA GLY A 49 -21.59 -9.41 -17.00
C GLY A 49 -21.45 -9.00 -15.54
N GLU A 50 -21.83 -9.88 -14.62
CA GLU A 50 -21.73 -9.67 -13.17
C GLU A 50 -20.60 -10.50 -12.55
N LEU A 51 -20.16 -10.08 -11.36
CA LEU A 51 -19.34 -10.95 -10.52
C LEU A 51 -20.16 -12.15 -10.05
N SER A 52 -19.59 -13.34 -10.12
CA SER A 52 -20.22 -14.52 -9.52
C SER A 52 -20.31 -14.36 -7.99
N LYS A 53 -21.16 -15.16 -7.35
CA LYS A 53 -21.26 -15.16 -5.88
C LYS A 53 -19.89 -15.42 -5.23
N ARG A 54 -19.14 -16.39 -5.76
CA ARG A 54 -17.79 -16.74 -5.30
C ARG A 54 -16.79 -15.60 -5.49
N ASP A 55 -16.87 -14.87 -6.61
CA ASP A 55 -16.00 -13.70 -6.82
C ASP A 55 -16.30 -12.59 -5.83
N LYS A 56 -17.58 -12.39 -5.48
CA LYS A 56 -17.99 -11.40 -4.47
C LYS A 56 -17.47 -11.80 -3.08
N GLU A 57 -17.60 -13.06 -2.70
CA GLU A 57 -17.08 -13.62 -1.45
C GLU A 57 -15.55 -13.44 -1.36
N SER A 58 -14.81 -13.86 -2.39
CA SER A 58 -13.35 -13.68 -2.44
C SER A 58 -12.93 -12.21 -2.42
N ASN A 59 -13.64 -11.33 -3.13
CA ASN A 59 -13.38 -9.90 -3.09
C ASN A 59 -13.65 -9.30 -1.70
N ALA A 60 -14.63 -9.81 -0.96
CA ALA A 60 -14.93 -9.35 0.39
C ALA A 60 -13.81 -9.72 1.37
N GLU A 61 -13.28 -10.94 1.28
CA GLU A 61 -12.11 -11.38 2.06
C GLU A 61 -10.88 -10.52 1.76
N ILE A 62 -10.57 -10.30 0.48
CA ILE A 62 -9.46 -9.44 0.06
C ILE A 62 -9.64 -8.02 0.60
N SER A 63 -10.86 -7.48 0.54
CA SER A 63 -11.18 -6.14 1.05
C SER A 63 -11.04 -6.05 2.56
N ALA A 64 -11.43 -7.08 3.30
CA ALA A 64 -11.29 -7.14 4.76
C ALA A 64 -9.81 -7.11 5.18
N LEU A 65 -8.95 -7.88 4.51
CA LEU A 65 -7.50 -7.88 4.75
C LEU A 65 -6.89 -6.51 4.45
N ARG A 66 -7.28 -5.89 3.33
CA ARG A 66 -6.80 -4.56 2.95
C ARG A 66 -7.22 -3.46 3.92
N ALA A 67 -8.43 -3.54 4.47
CA ALA A 67 -8.98 -2.51 5.34
C ALA A 67 -8.09 -2.23 6.57
N ALA A 68 -7.38 -3.24 7.10
CA ALA A 68 -6.43 -3.04 8.19
C ALA A 68 -5.24 -2.15 7.78
N ILE A 69 -4.63 -2.44 6.62
CA ILE A 69 -3.51 -1.65 6.09
C ILE A 69 -3.96 -0.25 5.68
N GLU A 70 -5.15 -0.12 5.08
CA GLU A 70 -5.70 1.18 4.70
C GLU A 70 -5.94 2.08 5.91
N ARG A 71 -6.35 1.53 7.06
CA ARG A 71 -6.43 2.28 8.32
C ARG A 71 -5.06 2.77 8.77
N VAL A 72 -4.03 1.91 8.77
CA VAL A 72 -2.66 2.30 9.12
C VAL A 72 -2.16 3.43 8.21
N VAL A 73 -2.32 3.29 6.88
CA VAL A 73 -1.94 4.34 5.92
C VAL A 73 -2.74 5.63 6.14
N SER A 74 -4.02 5.53 6.48
CA SER A 74 -4.85 6.69 6.82
C SER A 74 -4.33 7.43 8.05
N HIS A 75 -3.91 6.72 9.10
CA HIS A 75 -3.28 7.35 10.27
C HIS A 75 -2.04 8.15 9.85
N PHE A 76 -1.13 7.52 9.10
CA PHE A 76 0.09 8.18 8.61
C PHE A 76 -0.23 9.42 7.77
N LYS A 77 -1.22 9.33 6.88
CA LYS A 77 -1.65 10.46 6.03
C LYS A 77 -2.25 11.64 6.81
N ASN A 78 -2.73 11.41 8.03
CA ASN A 78 -3.32 12.45 8.87
C ASN A 78 -2.32 13.04 9.88
N TRP A 79 -1.18 12.38 10.09
CA TRP A 79 -0.17 12.86 11.03
C TRP A 79 0.53 14.09 10.49
N ARG A 80 0.59 15.15 11.30
CA ARG A 80 1.19 16.45 10.90
C ARG A 80 2.61 16.31 10.37
N ILE A 81 3.41 15.43 10.96
CA ILE A 81 4.81 15.19 10.55
C ILE A 81 4.94 14.66 9.11
N LEU A 82 3.90 13.98 8.59
CA LEU A 82 3.88 13.40 7.24
C LEU A 82 2.96 14.17 6.27
N HIS A 83 1.91 14.82 6.78
CA HIS A 83 0.91 15.50 5.96
C HIS A 83 1.21 16.96 5.66
N THR A 84 1.88 17.66 6.59
CA THR A 84 2.23 19.07 6.36
C THR A 84 3.45 19.18 5.45
N ASP A 85 3.54 20.28 4.70
CA ASP A 85 4.67 20.54 3.80
C ASP A 85 6.01 20.34 4.52
N TYR A 86 6.83 19.45 3.96
CA TYR A 86 8.14 19.14 4.53
C TYR A 86 9.12 20.29 4.27
N ARG A 87 9.44 21.07 5.30
CA ARG A 87 10.23 22.31 5.19
C ARG A 87 11.75 22.14 5.25
N ARG A 88 12.25 20.94 5.53
CA ARG A 88 13.70 20.63 5.59
C ARG A 88 14.19 20.24 4.19
N PRO A 89 15.51 20.24 3.92
CA PRO A 89 16.04 19.78 2.63
C PRO A 89 15.47 18.40 2.26
N TYR A 90 15.04 18.23 1.01
CA TYR A 90 14.37 16.99 0.57
C TYR A 90 15.21 15.74 0.84
N SER A 91 16.54 15.86 0.81
CA SER A 91 17.47 14.77 1.14
C SER A 91 17.27 14.20 2.55
N THR A 92 16.74 14.97 3.51
CA THR A 92 16.48 14.51 4.88
C THR A 92 15.08 13.90 5.07
N TYR A 93 14.23 13.92 4.03
CA TYR A 93 12.85 13.43 4.11
C TYR A 93 12.80 11.94 4.46
N ARG A 94 13.70 11.14 3.85
CA ARG A 94 13.76 9.70 4.08
C ARG A 94 14.01 9.37 5.56
N ASP A 95 14.95 10.05 6.19
CA ASP A 95 15.27 9.84 7.61
C ASP A 95 14.07 10.17 8.52
N ALA A 96 13.38 11.27 8.25
CA ALA A 96 12.18 11.65 8.99
C ALA A 96 11.03 10.65 8.80
N TYR A 97 10.84 10.17 7.57
CA TYR A 97 9.86 9.14 7.25
C TYR A 97 10.17 7.82 7.96
N ASP A 98 11.41 7.36 7.89
CA ASP A 98 11.85 6.09 8.50
C ASP A 98 11.80 6.14 10.03
N ALA A 99 12.18 7.27 10.64
CA ALA A 99 12.04 7.48 12.08
C ALA A 99 10.56 7.46 12.51
N THR A 100 9.68 8.15 11.78
CA THR A 100 8.23 8.17 12.07
C THR A 100 7.64 6.76 11.95
N ARG A 101 7.98 6.03 10.87
CA ARG A 101 7.55 4.65 10.66
C ARG A 101 8.04 3.74 11.78
N GLY A 102 9.31 3.85 12.17
CA GLY A 102 9.92 3.06 13.23
C GLY A 102 9.25 3.30 14.59
N LEU A 103 9.00 4.57 14.94
CA LEU A 103 8.33 4.94 16.19
C LEU A 103 6.90 4.40 16.28
N PHE A 104 6.15 4.39 15.18
CA PHE A 104 4.81 3.80 15.15
C PHE A 104 4.81 2.29 15.38
N PHE A 105 5.69 1.55 14.70
CA PHE A 105 5.75 0.10 14.93
C PHE A 105 6.32 -0.23 16.32
N PHE A 106 7.17 0.64 16.86
CA PHE A 106 7.61 0.56 18.25
C PHE A 106 6.44 0.77 19.22
N SER A 107 5.57 1.77 19.02
CA SER A 107 4.41 1.99 19.91
C SER A 107 3.46 0.80 19.91
N ILE A 108 3.19 0.21 18.74
CA ILE A 108 2.36 -0.99 18.60
C ILE A 108 3.00 -2.19 19.32
N ALA A 109 4.29 -2.43 19.12
CA ALA A 109 4.97 -3.60 19.67
C ALA A 109 5.07 -3.58 21.20
N TRP A 110 5.13 -2.39 21.80
CA TRP A 110 5.38 -2.20 23.24
C TRP A 110 4.17 -1.62 24.01
N GLY A 111 3.00 -1.52 23.37
CA GLY A 111 1.75 -1.16 24.05
C GLY A 111 1.67 0.28 24.54
N PHE A 112 2.25 1.22 23.79
CA PHE A 112 2.13 2.66 24.08
C PHE A 112 0.87 3.30 23.45
N GLU A 113 0.00 2.49 22.85
CA GLU A 113 -1.31 2.84 22.28
C GLU A 113 -2.45 2.11 23.00
#